data_AF-A0A1G0LT75-F1
#
_entry.id   AF-A0A1G0LT75-F1
#
_cell.length_a   1.000
_cell.length_b   1.000
_cell.length_c   1.000
_cell.angle_alpha   90.00
_cell.angle_beta   90.00
_cell.angle_gamma   90.00
#
_symmetry.space_group_name_H-M   'P 1'
#
loop_
_entity.id
_entity.type
_entity.pdbx_description
1 polymer ?
#
loop_
_entity_poly.entity_id
_entity_poly.type
_entity_poly.pdbx_seq_one_letter_code
_entity_poly.pdbx_strand_id
1 'polypeptide(L)'
;MRAGPGGGSPVIGRVPRQHAGTMLRIVESRGGWLRYDTVVVIVEGDKPAAAAPRGGWVFGALLGTTARPVGGRPDGEVVLRQAADTTSAVRGRLRGEETLAVVRGCSGAWLEVAIRRGEERLTGWLAPQDQCGNPVTTCP
;
A
#
# COMPACT_ATOMS: atom_id res chain seq x y z
N MET A 1 -2.69 3.12 -15.90
CA MET A 1 -1.35 2.51 -15.90
C MET A 1 -0.54 3.09 -17.04
N ARG A 2 0.75 3.34 -16.82
CA ARG A 2 1.67 3.95 -17.77
C ARG A 2 2.88 3.05 -18.04
N ALA A 3 3.50 3.22 -19.21
CA ALA A 3 4.70 2.47 -19.61
C ALA A 3 5.93 2.79 -18.76
N GLY A 4 6.00 4.02 -18.24
CA GLY A 4 7.07 4.51 -17.39
C GLY A 4 6.53 5.38 -16.25
N PRO A 5 7.40 5.75 -15.30
CA PRO A 5 7.06 6.72 -14.27
C PRO A 5 6.83 8.10 -14.91
N GLY A 6 5.99 8.93 -14.30
CA GLY A 6 5.77 10.32 -14.73
C GLY A 6 4.52 10.54 -15.61
N GLY A 7 4.00 11.77 -15.55
CA GLY A 7 2.83 12.20 -16.32
C GLY A 7 3.05 12.21 -17.85
N GLY A 8 4.30 12.31 -18.31
CA GLY A 8 4.67 12.26 -19.72
C GLY A 8 4.77 10.86 -20.33
N SER A 9 4.81 9.81 -19.52
CA SER A 9 4.92 8.43 -20.01
C SER A 9 3.61 7.96 -20.66
N PRO A 10 3.61 7.21 -21.79
CA PRO A 10 2.38 6.76 -22.45
C PRO A 10 1.44 5.99 -21.52
N VAL A 11 0.13 6.21 -21.69
CA VAL A 11 -0.91 5.41 -21.03
C VAL A 11 -1.03 4.07 -21.76
N ILE A 12 -0.78 2.97 -21.05
CA ILE A 12 -0.84 1.60 -21.58
C ILE A 12 -2.13 0.86 -21.17
N GLY A 13 -2.99 1.54 -20.42
CA GLY A 13 -4.34 1.08 -20.08
C GLY A 13 -4.79 1.51 -18.70
N ARG A 14 -5.73 0.77 -18.11
CA ARG A 14 -6.34 1.04 -16.81
C ARG A 14 -6.19 -0.16 -15.86
N VAL A 15 -6.06 0.13 -14.57
CA VAL A 15 -6.23 -0.89 -13.53
C VAL A 15 -7.73 -1.17 -13.46
N PRO A 16 -8.16 -2.45 -13.49
CA PRO A 16 -9.56 -2.81 -13.33
C PRO A 16 -10.13 -2.15 -12.07
N ARG A 17 -11.31 -1.56 -12.16
CA ARG A 17 -12.07 -1.11 -10.99
C ARG A 17 -13.18 -2.11 -10.77
N GLN A 18 -13.20 -2.72 -9.60
CA GLN A 18 -14.19 -3.70 -9.19
C GLN A 18 -14.77 -3.26 -7.86
N HIS A 19 -16.06 -3.51 -7.63
CA HIS A 19 -16.75 -3.08 -6.41
C HIS A 19 -16.09 -3.66 -5.15
N ALA A 20 -15.66 -4.92 -5.22
CA ALA A 20 -14.95 -5.58 -4.13
C ALA A 20 -13.44 -5.21 -4.05
N GLY A 21 -12.94 -4.41 -4.99
CA GLY A 21 -11.57 -3.90 -4.96
C GLY A 21 -10.58 -4.61 -5.90
N THR A 22 -9.38 -4.04 -5.99
CA THR A 22 -8.29 -4.54 -6.82
C THR A 22 -6.97 -4.24 -6.14
N MET A 23 -6.12 -5.26 -6.03
CA MET A 23 -4.84 -5.21 -5.35
C MET A 23 -3.71 -5.25 -6.37
N LEU A 24 -2.64 -4.51 -6.08
CA LEU A 24 -1.45 -4.44 -6.90
C LEU A 24 -0.25 -4.89 -6.07
N ARG A 25 0.56 -5.80 -6.62
CA ARG A 25 1.86 -6.10 -6.02
C ARG A 25 2.87 -5.05 -6.48
N ILE A 26 3.29 -4.18 -5.56
CA ILE A 26 4.26 -3.13 -5.82
C ILE A 26 5.68 -3.72 -5.75
N VAL A 27 6.53 -3.36 -6.70
CA VAL A 27 7.90 -3.88 -6.82
C VAL A 27 8.97 -2.79 -6.93
N GLU A 28 8.58 -1.56 -7.26
CA GLU A 28 9.53 -0.45 -7.43
C GLU A 28 8.81 0.88 -7.19
N SER A 29 9.57 1.91 -6.82
CA SER A 29 9.06 3.28 -6.79
C SER A 29 10.05 4.29 -7.36
N ARG A 30 9.53 5.31 -8.06
CA ARG A 30 10.34 6.40 -8.63
C ARG A 30 9.51 7.68 -8.74
N GLY A 31 9.92 8.72 -8.02
CA GLY A 31 9.30 10.06 -8.10
C GLY A 31 7.79 10.06 -7.81
N GLY A 32 7.34 9.28 -6.82
CA GLY A 32 5.92 9.13 -6.46
C GLY A 32 5.12 8.21 -7.38
N TRP A 33 5.77 7.57 -8.36
CA TRP A 33 5.17 6.50 -9.16
C TRP A 33 5.59 5.14 -8.63
N LEU A 34 4.68 4.18 -8.72
CA LEU A 34 4.86 2.82 -8.25
C LEU A 34 4.78 1.87 -9.44
N ARG A 35 5.80 1.04 -9.60
CA ARG A 35 5.76 -0.09 -10.53
C ARG A 35 5.07 -1.26 -9.84
N TYR A 36 4.15 -1.88 -10.55
CA TYR A 36 3.57 -3.16 -10.18
C TYR A 36 3.77 -4.15 -11.31
N ASP A 37 3.66 -5.43 -11.02
CA ASP A 37 3.82 -6.54 -11.96
C ASP A 37 2.74 -7.62 -11.82
N THR A 38 1.87 -7.49 -10.82
CA THR A 38 0.74 -8.39 -10.57
C THR A 38 -0.50 -7.61 -10.19
N VAL A 39 -1.63 -8.03 -10.72
CA VAL A 39 -2.96 -7.53 -10.37
C VAL A 39 -3.77 -8.68 -9.81
N VAL A 40 -4.42 -8.46 -8.67
CA VAL A 40 -5.38 -9.38 -8.09
C VAL A 40 -6.71 -8.65 -7.97
N VAL A 41 -7.73 -9.16 -8.64
CA VAL A 41 -9.09 -8.63 -8.52
C VAL A 41 -9.80 -9.37 -7.40
N ILE A 42 -10.53 -8.65 -6.56
CA ILE A 42 -11.46 -9.29 -5.63
C ILE A 42 -12.77 -9.53 -6.37
N VAL A 43 -13.25 -10.78 -6.32
CA VAL A 43 -14.51 -11.20 -6.93
C VAL A 43 -15.61 -11.29 -5.88
N GLU A 44 -16.85 -11.50 -6.36
CA GLU A 44 -18.03 -11.66 -5.50
C GLU A 44 -17.80 -12.74 -4.41
N GLY A 45 -18.19 -12.41 -3.17
CA GLY A 45 -17.88 -13.21 -1.99
C GLY A 45 -16.50 -12.92 -1.36
N ASP A 46 -15.91 -11.75 -1.66
CA ASP A 46 -14.70 -11.22 -1.02
C ASP A 46 -13.45 -12.10 -1.16
N LYS A 47 -13.39 -12.86 -2.26
CA LYS A 47 -12.27 -13.76 -2.56
C LYS A 47 -11.32 -13.14 -3.58
N PRO A 48 -10.00 -13.26 -3.39
CA PRO A 48 -9.05 -12.91 -4.43
C PRO A 48 -9.18 -13.89 -5.60
N ALA A 49 -9.31 -13.36 -6.82
CA ALA A 49 -9.14 -14.14 -8.03
C ALA A 49 -7.68 -14.58 -8.21
N ALA A 50 -7.42 -15.39 -9.23
CA ALA A 50 -6.06 -15.73 -9.62
C ALA A 50 -5.25 -14.46 -9.94
N ALA A 51 -4.01 -14.43 -9.45
CA ALA A 51 -3.06 -13.37 -9.72
C ALA A 51 -2.75 -13.32 -11.23
N ALA A 52 -3.02 -12.17 -11.85
CA ALA A 52 -2.75 -11.95 -13.27
C ALA A 52 -1.40 -11.23 -13.43
N PRO A 53 -0.41 -11.80 -14.17
CA PRO A 53 0.83 -11.10 -14.47
C PRO A 53 0.52 -9.93 -15.40
N ARG A 54 0.69 -8.72 -14.89
CA ARG A 54 0.41 -7.48 -15.61
C ARG A 54 1.19 -6.36 -14.97
N GLY A 55 2.07 -5.73 -15.75
CA GLY A 55 2.97 -4.70 -15.25
C GLY A 55 2.67 -3.30 -15.77
N GLY A 56 3.09 -2.31 -15.00
CA GLY A 56 3.04 -0.91 -15.39
C GLY A 56 3.31 0.02 -14.22
N TRP A 57 3.19 1.32 -14.49
CA TRP A 57 3.35 2.37 -13.50
C TRP A 57 2.00 3.01 -13.15
N VAL A 58 1.79 3.26 -11.86
CA VAL A 58 0.65 4.02 -11.33
C VAL A 58 1.14 5.12 -10.40
N PHE A 59 0.38 6.21 -10.31
CA PHE A 59 0.71 7.29 -9.40
C PHE A 59 0.35 6.87 -7.97
N GLY A 60 1.30 6.89 -7.06
CA GLY A 60 1.13 6.34 -5.71
C GLY A 60 0.00 7.00 -4.93
N ALA A 61 -0.25 8.30 -5.16
CA ALA A 61 -1.35 9.02 -4.52
C ALA A 61 -2.76 8.50 -4.88
N LEU A 62 -2.87 7.60 -5.87
CA LEU A 62 -4.12 6.91 -6.23
C LEU A 62 -4.26 5.54 -5.56
N LEU A 63 -3.24 5.10 -4.82
CA LEU A 63 -3.25 3.83 -4.09
C LEU A 63 -3.37 4.08 -2.59
N GLY A 64 -4.22 3.28 -1.97
CA GLY A 64 -4.31 3.15 -0.52
C GLY A 64 -3.82 1.79 -0.07
N THR A 65 -3.36 1.72 1.17
CA THR A 65 -3.24 0.50 1.96
C THR A 65 -3.89 0.75 3.31
N THR A 66 -4.35 -0.31 3.96
CA THR A 66 -4.77 -0.22 5.36
C THR A 66 -3.56 -0.54 6.24
N ALA A 67 -3.26 0.35 7.17
CA ALA A 67 -2.24 0.16 8.21
C ALA A 67 -2.90 -0.48 9.43
N ARG A 68 -2.49 -1.70 9.78
CA ARG A 68 -3.03 -2.46 10.90
C ARG A 68 -1.93 -3.33 11.51
N PRO A 69 -1.90 -3.58 12.84
CA PRO A 69 -1.03 -4.62 13.38
C PRO A 69 -1.56 -5.99 12.89
N VAL A 70 -0.84 -6.66 12.00
CA VAL A 70 -1.15 -8.05 11.62
C VAL A 70 -0.40 -8.98 12.57
N GLY A 71 -1.09 -9.97 13.15
CA GLY A 71 -0.50 -10.98 14.02
C GLY A 71 -0.24 -10.58 15.48
N GLY A 72 -1.30 -10.44 16.28
CA GLY A 72 -1.25 -10.69 17.74
C GLY A 72 -0.29 -9.87 18.61
N ARG A 73 0.22 -8.71 18.15
CA ARG A 73 1.04 -7.85 19.03
C ARG A 73 0.20 -7.35 20.21
N PRO A 74 0.68 -7.54 21.46
CA PRO A 74 -0.09 -7.20 22.67
C PRO A 74 -0.50 -5.73 22.76
N ASP A 75 0.23 -4.84 22.08
CA ASP A 75 0.08 -3.40 22.24
C ASP A 75 -0.90 -2.77 21.21
N GLY A 76 -1.33 -3.52 20.20
CA GLY A 76 -2.25 -3.02 19.17
C GLY A 76 -1.74 -1.82 18.36
N GLU A 77 -0.41 -1.63 18.29
CA GLU A 77 0.22 -0.47 17.66
C GLU A 77 0.85 -0.78 16.29
N VAL A 78 0.58 0.10 15.32
CA VAL A 78 1.36 0.20 14.08
C VAL A 78 2.44 1.26 14.25
N VAL A 79 3.67 0.93 13.87
CA VAL A 79 4.81 1.84 13.99
C VAL A 79 5.23 2.33 12.63
N LEU A 80 5.22 3.65 12.43
CA LEU A 80 5.85 4.27 11.28
C LEU A 80 7.28 4.65 11.62
N ARG A 81 8.21 4.30 10.72
CA ARG A 81 9.65 4.49 10.91
C ARG A 81 10.23 5.56 10.02
N GLN A 82 11.41 6.06 10.38
CA GLN A 82 12.14 7.06 9.60
C GLN A 82 12.75 6.47 8.32
N ALA A 83 13.13 5.19 8.32
CA ALA A 83 13.64 4.47 7.16
C ALA A 83 13.01 3.07 7.02
N ALA A 84 13.23 2.45 5.86
CA ALA A 84 12.67 1.15 5.47
C ALA A 84 13.39 -0.04 6.15
N ASP A 85 13.52 0.01 7.47
CA ASP A 85 14.19 -1.01 8.27
C ASP A 85 13.66 -1.00 9.71
N THR A 86 13.87 -2.10 10.44
CA THR A 86 13.35 -2.29 11.81
C THR A 86 14.16 -1.57 12.89
N THR A 87 15.31 -0.99 12.56
CA THR A 87 16.25 -0.37 13.52
C THR A 87 16.17 1.15 13.53
N SER A 88 15.65 1.76 12.47
CA SER A 88 15.50 3.20 12.34
C SER A 88 14.52 3.76 13.37
N ALA A 89 14.71 5.03 13.70
CA ALA A 89 13.92 5.69 14.73
C ALA A 89 12.42 5.69 14.38
N VAL A 90 11.60 5.64 15.44
CA VAL A 90 10.15 5.73 15.31
C VAL A 90 9.77 7.17 14.94
N ARG A 91 9.01 7.31 13.85
CA ARG A 91 8.48 8.59 13.40
C ARG A 91 7.06 8.83 13.92
N GLY A 92 6.30 7.77 14.17
CA GLY A 92 5.01 7.87 14.83
C GLY A 92 4.40 6.50 15.11
N ARG A 93 3.37 6.50 15.95
CA ARG A 93 2.63 5.30 16.37
C ARG A 93 1.15 5.52 16.11
N LEU A 94 0.50 4.48 15.61
CA LEU A 94 -0.94 4.44 15.40
C LEU A 94 -1.53 3.44 16.39
N ARG A 95 -2.41 3.90 17.28
CA ARG A 95 -3.17 3.06 18.22
C ARG A 95 -4.60 2.86 17.75
N GLY A 96 -5.19 1.72 18.11
CA GLY A 96 -6.64 1.50 18.14
C GLY A 96 -7.20 0.82 16.89
N GLU A 97 -7.13 1.47 15.72
CA GLU A 97 -7.92 1.05 14.55
C GLU A 97 -7.15 1.04 13.23
N GLU A 98 -7.68 0.24 12.29
CA GLU A 98 -7.29 0.23 10.88
C GLU A 98 -7.26 1.65 10.32
N THR A 99 -6.10 2.08 9.83
CA THR A 99 -5.94 3.42 9.31
C THR A 99 -5.65 3.38 7.82
N LEU A 100 -6.49 4.05 7.01
CA LEU A 100 -6.22 4.21 5.59
C LEU A 100 -4.98 5.09 5.37
N ALA A 101 -4.05 4.58 4.58
CA ALA A 101 -2.77 5.21 4.31
C ALA A 101 -2.57 5.33 2.79
N VAL A 102 -2.16 6.51 2.34
CA VAL A 102 -1.84 6.76 0.93
C VAL A 102 -0.40 6.34 0.65
N VAL A 103 -0.18 5.52 -0.37
CA VAL A 103 1.17 5.03 -0.70
C VAL A 103 1.96 6.13 -1.44
N ARG A 104 3.21 6.33 -1.05
CA ARG A 104 4.12 7.35 -1.60
C ARG A 104 5.31 6.73 -2.30
N GLY A 105 5.77 5.58 -1.81
CA GLY A 105 6.93 4.88 -2.32
C GLY A 105 7.03 3.47 -1.75
N CYS A 106 8.06 2.74 -2.17
CA CYS A 106 8.44 1.47 -1.59
C CYS A 106 9.95 1.28 -1.61
N SER A 107 10.44 0.45 -0.68
CA SER A 107 11.82 -0.01 -0.60
C SER A 107 11.80 -1.45 -0.11
N GLY A 108 12.12 -2.40 -1.00
CA GLY A 108 11.80 -3.80 -0.78
C GLY A 108 10.30 -3.97 -0.50
N ALA A 109 9.95 -4.70 0.56
CA ALA A 109 8.56 -4.90 0.97
C ALA A 109 7.99 -3.76 1.83
N TRP A 110 8.79 -2.75 2.19
CA TRP A 110 8.31 -1.61 2.97
C TRP A 110 7.59 -0.61 2.08
N LEU A 111 6.53 0.00 2.61
CA LEU A 111 5.83 1.09 1.96
C LEU A 111 6.11 2.40 2.69
N GLU A 112 6.49 3.43 1.95
CA GLU A 112 6.40 4.79 2.47
C GLU A 112 4.95 5.24 2.32
N VAL A 113 4.32 5.63 3.43
CA VAL A 113 2.91 5.98 3.47
C VAL A 113 2.69 7.35 4.08
N ALA A 114 1.62 8.00 3.65
CA ALA A 114 1.09 9.20 4.28
C ALA A 114 -0.28 8.90 4.88
N ILE A 115 -0.42 9.18 6.16
CA ILE A 115 -1.62 8.99 6.95
C ILE A 115 -2.14 10.34 7.41
N ARG A 116 -3.45 10.54 7.31
CA ARG A 116 -4.12 11.73 7.80
C ARG A 116 -4.78 11.42 9.14
N ARG A 117 -4.50 12.22 10.17
CA ARG A 117 -5.14 12.16 11.49
C ARG A 117 -5.70 13.54 11.82
N GLY A 118 -6.99 13.74 11.56
CA GLY A 118 -7.60 15.07 11.59
C GLY A 118 -6.93 16.01 10.59
N GLU A 119 -6.32 17.09 11.10
CA GLU A 119 -5.55 18.05 10.30
C GLU A 119 -4.09 17.65 10.11
N GLU A 120 -3.57 16.73 10.94
CA GLU A 120 -2.19 16.30 10.87
C GLU A 120 -1.95 15.29 9.74
N ARG A 121 -0.77 15.41 9.12
CA ARG A 121 -0.27 14.45 8.14
C ARG A 121 1.00 13.80 8.67
N LEU A 122 0.90 12.53 9.03
CA LEU A 122 2.05 11.72 9.40
C LEU A 122 2.57 10.99 8.15
N THR A 123 3.87 11.06 7.90
CA THR A 123 4.52 10.31 6.81
C THR A 123 5.62 9.45 7.40
N GLY A 124 5.76 8.21 6.94
CA GLY A 124 6.82 7.31 7.38
C GLY A 124 6.75 5.95 6.71
N TRP A 125 7.68 5.07 7.08
CA TRP A 125 7.81 3.73 6.53
C TRP A 125 6.97 2.73 7.34
N LEU A 126 6.08 2.04 6.64
CA LEU A 126 5.19 1.00 7.13
C LEU A 126 5.78 -0.37 6.81
N ALA A 127 5.95 -1.17 7.86
CA ALA A 127 6.55 -2.51 7.75
C ALA A 127 5.61 -3.46 6.98
N PRO A 128 6.15 -4.49 6.28
CA PRO A 128 5.35 -5.45 5.51
C PRO A 128 4.23 -6.09 6.32
N GLN A 129 4.52 -6.47 7.57
CA GLN A 129 3.58 -7.11 8.47
C GLN A 129 2.54 -6.13 9.06
N ASP A 130 2.69 -4.82 8.85
CA ASP A 130 1.69 -3.83 9.28
C ASP A 130 0.83 -3.36 8.08
N GLN A 131 1.06 -3.92 6.89
CA GLN A 131 0.29 -3.67 5.67
C GLN A 131 -0.83 -4.70 5.57
N CYS A 132 -2.08 -4.25 5.62
CA CYS A 132 -3.18 -5.14 5.35
C CYS A 132 -3.36 -5.29 3.84
N GLY A 133 -2.88 -6.43 3.32
CA GLY A 133 -2.82 -6.71 1.89
C GLY A 133 -4.17 -7.06 1.27
N ASN A 134 -5.23 -7.30 2.05
CA ASN A 134 -6.57 -7.62 1.55
C ASN A 134 -7.57 -6.51 1.94
N PRO A 135 -8.20 -5.80 0.98
CA PRO A 135 -9.15 -4.74 1.27
C PRO A 135 -10.54 -5.24 1.72
N VAL A 136 -10.83 -6.55 1.63
CA VAL A 136 -12.17 -7.11 1.91
C VAL A 136 -12.23 -8.13 3.04
N THR A 137 -11.09 -8.55 3.58
CA THR A 137 -11.05 -9.37 4.79
C THR A 137 -10.26 -8.67 5.87
N THR A 138 -10.66 -8.82 7.13
CA THR A 138 -9.79 -8.45 8.23
C THR A 138 -8.51 -9.25 8.13
N CYS A 139 -7.36 -8.57 8.14
CA CYS A 139 -6.08 -9.25 8.24
C CYS A 139 -6.04 -10.10 9.52
N PRO A 140 -5.78 -11.43 9.42
CA PRO A 140 -5.78 -12.35 10.55
C PRO A 140 -4.67 -12.06 11.58
#